data_AF-A0A7J0FCC8-F1
#
_entry.id   AF-A0A7J0FCC8-F1
#
_cell.length_a   1.000
_cell.length_b   1.000
_cell.length_c   1.000
_cell.angle_alpha   90.00
_cell.angle_beta   90.00
_cell.angle_gamma   90.00
#
_symmetry.space_group_name_H-M   'P 1'
#
loop_
_entity.id
_entity.type
_entity.pdbx_description
1 polymer ?
#
loop_
_entity_poly.entity_id
_entity_poly.type
_entity_poly.pdbx_seq_one_letter_code
_entity_poly.pdbx_strand_id
1 'polypeptide(L)'
;MHLGPTVPSRYLAILRLNNLTSLRKLAITSDRIWWSTIDSSIIDWPKSLSMLNLPRCENLHKLSLEISMKNLPDLDKLTPNLTKLSLRFTQLVESPLETLKKLPKLKILKLRESSYKGRQIICSGEPDNFPQLETLEIHDLPRLEELIAEEGAMPRLRKLSIFGCRWLTGIPDRFRNIITAG
;
A
#
# COMPACT_ATOMS: atom_id res chain seq x y z
N MET A 1 -9.97 -17.61 -5.51
CA MET A 1 -9.79 -16.14 -5.41
C MET A 1 -10.28 -15.50 -6.71
N HIS A 2 -11.44 -14.84 -6.74
CA HIS A 2 -11.81 -14.02 -7.90
C HIS A 2 -11.02 -12.70 -7.86
N LEU A 3 -9.92 -12.68 -8.61
CA LEU A 3 -9.17 -11.47 -8.96
C LEU A 3 -10.10 -10.58 -9.79
N GLY A 4 -10.20 -9.31 -9.42
CA GLY A 4 -10.93 -8.32 -10.24
C GLY A 4 -10.19 -8.05 -11.55
N PRO A 5 -10.68 -7.12 -12.39
CA PRO A 5 -9.95 -6.72 -13.58
C PRO A 5 -8.53 -6.26 -13.21
N THR A 6 -7.57 -6.77 -13.98
CA THR A 6 -6.16 -6.41 -13.88
C THR A 6 -5.84 -5.51 -15.07
N VAL A 7 -5.31 -4.31 -14.78
CA VAL A 7 -5.00 -3.30 -15.79
C VAL A 7 -3.49 -3.10 -15.84
N PRO A 8 -2.81 -3.46 -16.94
CA PRO A 8 -1.38 -3.21 -17.08
C PRO A 8 -1.06 -1.71 -17.19
N SER A 9 0.07 -1.30 -16.64
CA SER A 9 0.42 0.12 -16.47
C SER A 9 0.50 0.91 -17.78
N ARG A 10 1.00 0.28 -18.86
CA ARG A 10 1.08 0.89 -20.20
C ARG A 10 -0.27 1.32 -20.77
N TYR A 11 -1.36 0.69 -20.34
CA TYR A 11 -2.69 1.01 -20.81
C TYR A 11 -3.36 2.13 -20.01
N LEU A 12 -2.80 2.54 -18.87
CA LEU A 12 -3.48 3.51 -17.99
C LEU A 12 -3.55 4.92 -18.59
N ALA A 13 -2.57 5.32 -19.41
CA ALA A 13 -2.60 6.62 -20.09
C ALA A 13 -3.63 6.69 -21.22
N ILE A 14 -4.08 5.53 -21.73
CA ILE A 14 -4.96 5.42 -22.90
C ILE A 14 -6.37 4.98 -22.48
N LEU A 15 -6.50 4.27 -21.36
CA LEU A 15 -7.78 3.88 -20.80
C LEU A 15 -8.47 5.10 -20.19
N ARG A 16 -9.58 5.52 -20.78
CA ARG A 16 -10.60 6.28 -20.05
C ARG A 16 -11.18 5.34 -18.98
N LEU A 17 -10.60 5.36 -17.78
CA LEU A 17 -11.04 4.56 -16.63
C LEU A 17 -12.41 5.01 -16.07
N ASN A 18 -13.11 5.91 -16.76
CA ASN A 18 -14.43 6.43 -16.43
C ASN A 18 -15.51 5.33 -16.31
N ASN A 19 -15.29 4.16 -16.92
CA ASN A 19 -16.19 2.99 -16.81
C ASN A 19 -15.89 2.08 -15.60
N LEU A 20 -14.88 2.40 -14.79
CA LEU A 20 -14.52 1.63 -13.59
C LEU A 20 -15.34 2.01 -12.35
N THR A 21 -16.26 2.97 -12.47
CA THR A 21 -17.08 3.48 -11.34
C THR A 21 -17.90 2.42 -10.65
N SER A 22 -18.22 1.30 -11.31
CA SER A 22 -18.96 0.16 -10.73
C SER A 22 -18.04 -0.91 -10.12
N LEU A 23 -16.72 -0.82 -10.31
CA LEU A 23 -15.80 -1.86 -9.86
C LEU A 23 -15.61 -1.83 -8.35
N ARG A 24 -15.77 -2.99 -7.72
CA ARG A 24 -15.45 -3.20 -6.31
C ARG A 24 -13.99 -3.56 -6.05
N LYS A 25 -13.29 -4.03 -7.08
CA LYS A 25 -11.89 -4.45 -7.01
C LYS A 25 -11.15 -3.99 -8.27
N LEU A 26 -9.94 -3.48 -8.10
CA LEU A 26 -9.05 -3.08 -9.19
C LEU A 26 -7.62 -3.52 -8.84
N ALA A 27 -6.96 -4.16 -9.79
CA ALA A 27 -5.53 -4.42 -9.72
C ALA A 27 -4.83 -3.65 -10.84
N ILE A 28 -3.80 -2.89 -10.49
CA ILE A 28 -2.96 -2.15 -11.42
C ILE A 28 -1.58 -2.78 -11.36
N THR A 29 -1.10 -3.31 -12.48
CA THR A 29 0.19 -4.03 -12.52
C THR A 29 1.11 -3.42 -13.53
N SER A 30 2.40 -3.27 -13.21
CA SER A 30 3.39 -2.98 -14.22
C SER A 30 3.54 -4.17 -15.16
N ASP A 31 3.89 -3.89 -16.41
CA ASP A 31 4.33 -4.94 -17.31
C ASP A 31 5.61 -5.56 -16.77
N ARG A 32 5.65 -6.90 -16.71
CA ARG A 32 6.64 -7.72 -15.99
C ARG A 32 8.09 -7.61 -16.47
N ILE A 33 8.36 -6.73 -17.43
CA ILE A 33 9.68 -6.50 -17.97
C ILE A 33 10.30 -5.43 -17.06
N TRP A 34 11.55 -5.61 -16.61
CA TRP A 34 12.38 -4.60 -15.90
C TRP A 34 12.42 -4.57 -14.36
N TRP A 35 12.39 -5.69 -13.63
CA TRP A 35 12.78 -5.68 -12.19
C TRP A 35 14.15 -6.30 -11.90
N SER A 36 14.71 -7.12 -12.81
CA SER A 36 15.97 -7.85 -12.58
C SER A 36 17.21 -7.29 -13.29
N THR A 37 17.08 -6.29 -14.17
CA THR A 37 18.17 -5.94 -15.12
C THR A 37 18.41 -4.44 -15.28
N ILE A 38 17.57 -3.56 -14.75
CA ILE A 38 17.73 -2.10 -14.94
C ILE A 38 18.02 -1.40 -13.63
N ASP A 39 19.11 -0.62 -13.63
CA ASP A 39 19.42 0.35 -12.60
C ASP A 39 18.28 1.38 -12.48
N SER A 40 17.84 1.62 -11.24
CA SER A 40 16.84 2.63 -10.89
C SER A 40 17.19 4.06 -11.29
N SER A 41 18.41 4.32 -11.77
CA SER A 41 18.84 5.59 -12.35
C SER A 41 18.43 5.77 -13.83
N ILE A 42 18.10 4.68 -14.55
CA ILE A 42 17.93 4.68 -16.02
C ILE A 42 16.48 4.89 -16.46
N ILE A 43 15.50 4.48 -15.65
CA ILE A 43 14.07 4.70 -15.94
C ILE A 43 13.55 5.85 -15.10
N ASP A 44 12.89 6.84 -15.71
CA ASP A 44 12.06 7.80 -14.97
C ASP A 44 10.72 7.12 -14.67
N TRP A 45 10.62 6.51 -13.49
CA TRP A 45 9.35 5.92 -13.05
C TRP A 45 8.29 7.00 -12.91
N PRO A 46 7.01 6.69 -13.22
CA PRO A 46 5.92 7.64 -13.01
C PRO A 46 5.97 8.14 -11.57
N LYS A 47 6.15 9.46 -11.42
CA LYS A 47 6.38 10.10 -10.12
C LYS A 47 5.19 9.90 -9.16
N SER A 48 3.99 9.67 -9.69
CA SER A 48 2.76 9.43 -8.94
C SER A 48 1.69 8.75 -9.81
N LEU A 49 0.69 8.12 -9.18
CA LEU A 49 -0.53 7.66 -9.86
C LEU A 49 -1.41 8.81 -10.38
N SER A 50 -1.05 10.07 -10.14
CA SER A 50 -1.71 11.21 -10.80
C SER A 50 -1.68 11.11 -12.33
N MET A 51 -0.68 10.43 -12.90
CA MET A 51 -0.65 10.08 -14.33
C MET A 51 -1.75 9.11 -14.77
N LEU A 52 -2.39 8.39 -13.84
CA LEU A 52 -3.39 7.37 -14.17
C LEU A 52 -4.79 7.96 -14.39
N ASN A 53 -5.01 9.25 -14.09
CA ASN A 53 -6.32 9.90 -14.19
C ASN A 53 -7.45 9.03 -13.60
N LEU A 54 -7.22 8.41 -12.44
CA LEU A 54 -8.24 7.61 -11.78
C LEU A 54 -9.41 8.54 -11.42
N PRO A 55 -10.63 8.30 -11.92
CA PRO A 55 -11.78 9.05 -11.46
C PRO A 55 -12.06 8.71 -10.00
N ARG A 56 -12.83 9.55 -9.30
CA ARG A 56 -13.34 9.21 -7.98
C ARG A 56 -14.20 7.94 -8.07
N CYS A 57 -13.70 6.84 -7.51
CA CYS A 57 -14.30 5.52 -7.57
C CYS A 57 -14.97 5.18 -6.24
N GLU A 58 -16.23 5.60 -6.08
CA GLU A 58 -16.95 5.40 -4.82
C GLU A 58 -17.27 3.93 -4.52
N ASN A 59 -17.41 3.09 -5.54
CA ASN A 59 -17.71 1.66 -5.33
C ASN A 59 -16.46 0.80 -5.13
N LEU A 60 -15.26 1.39 -5.25
CA LEU A 60 -14.01 0.64 -5.13
C LEU A 60 -13.68 0.36 -3.67
N HIS A 61 -13.68 -0.92 -3.32
CA HIS A 61 -13.40 -1.39 -1.97
C HIS A 61 -12.04 -2.09 -1.84
N LYS A 62 -11.47 -2.57 -2.94
CA LYS A 62 -10.18 -3.27 -2.95
C LYS A 62 -9.30 -2.74 -4.07
N LEU A 63 -8.11 -2.28 -3.70
CA LEU A 63 -7.10 -1.81 -4.65
C LEU A 63 -5.83 -2.63 -4.45
N SER A 64 -5.23 -3.05 -5.56
CA SER A 64 -3.91 -3.68 -5.58
C SER A 64 -3.02 -2.91 -6.55
N LEU A 65 -1.89 -2.42 -6.06
CA LEU A 65 -0.91 -1.67 -6.82
C LEU A 65 0.37 -2.49 -6.89
N GLU A 66 0.73 -2.89 -8.10
CA GLU A 66 1.95 -3.60 -8.44
C GLU A 66 2.77 -2.79 -9.46
N ILE A 67 3.07 -1.53 -9.11
CA ILE A 67 3.75 -0.57 -9.99
C ILE A 67 4.71 0.28 -9.17
N SER A 68 5.95 0.42 -9.64
CA SER A 68 6.96 1.26 -8.99
C SER A 68 6.65 2.74 -9.19
N MET A 69 6.70 3.51 -8.09
CA MET A 69 6.29 4.91 -8.02
C MET A 69 6.99 5.60 -6.84
N LYS A 70 7.24 6.90 -6.95
CA LYS A 70 7.92 7.64 -5.87
C LYS A 70 7.00 7.81 -4.66
N ASN A 71 5.80 8.35 -4.89
CA ASN A 71 4.82 8.69 -3.85
C ASN A 71 3.41 8.20 -4.20
N LEU A 72 2.63 7.80 -3.20
CA LEU A 72 1.21 7.45 -3.34
C LEU A 72 0.36 8.69 -3.71
N PRO A 73 -0.73 8.53 -4.50
CA PRO A 73 -1.68 9.60 -4.71
C PRO A 73 -2.56 9.80 -3.45
N ASP A 74 -3.34 10.87 -3.47
CA ASP A 74 -4.43 11.14 -2.51
C ASP A 74 -5.56 10.09 -2.64
N LEU A 75 -5.34 8.89 -2.09
CA LEU A 75 -6.29 7.78 -2.18
C LEU A 75 -7.60 8.03 -1.44
N ASP A 76 -7.61 8.94 -0.47
CA ASP A 76 -8.78 9.42 0.26
C ASP A 76 -9.78 10.12 -0.68
N LYS A 77 -9.28 10.95 -1.60
CA LYS A 77 -10.10 11.64 -2.61
C LYS A 77 -10.57 10.68 -3.70
N LEU A 78 -9.69 9.76 -4.13
CA LEU A 78 -9.96 8.87 -5.25
C LEU A 78 -10.85 7.68 -4.87
N THR A 79 -10.67 7.14 -3.67
CA THR A 79 -11.26 5.86 -3.26
C THR A 79 -11.78 5.92 -1.82
N PRO A 80 -12.80 6.76 -1.53
CA PRO A 80 -13.24 7.03 -0.15
C PRO A 80 -13.79 5.79 0.58
N ASN A 81 -14.17 4.75 -0.15
CA ASN A 81 -14.72 3.51 0.40
C ASN A 81 -13.75 2.32 0.37
N LEU A 82 -12.45 2.61 0.19
CA LEU A 82 -11.42 1.59 0.15
C LEU A 82 -11.31 0.87 1.50
N THR A 83 -11.52 -0.45 1.49
CA THR A 83 -11.45 -1.31 2.68
C THR A 83 -10.19 -2.17 2.71
N LYS A 84 -9.58 -2.40 1.54
CA LYS A 84 -8.37 -3.20 1.39
C LYS A 84 -7.43 -2.57 0.38
N LEU A 85 -6.19 -2.37 0.79
CA LEU A 85 -5.09 -1.93 -0.07
C LEU A 85 -3.95 -2.96 -0.02
N SER A 86 -3.44 -3.33 -1.19
CA SER A 86 -2.25 -4.15 -1.33
C SER A 86 -1.23 -3.41 -2.18
N LEU A 87 -0.03 -3.20 -1.64
CA LEU A 87 1.11 -2.60 -2.33
C LEU A 87 2.15 -3.68 -2.55
N ARG A 88 2.64 -3.83 -3.77
CA ARG A 88 3.66 -4.79 -4.16
C ARG A 88 4.61 -4.15 -5.17
N PHE A 89 5.92 -4.31 -5.04
CA PHE A 89 6.89 -3.69 -5.94
C PHE A 89 6.71 -2.19 -6.18
N THR A 90 6.05 -1.48 -5.25
CA THR A 90 5.77 -0.05 -5.37
C THR A 90 6.99 0.81 -5.09
N GLN A 91 7.99 0.29 -4.39
CA GLN A 91 9.29 0.94 -4.17
C GLN A 91 9.19 2.33 -3.52
N LEU A 92 8.17 2.56 -2.68
CA LEU A 92 7.89 3.84 -2.04
C LEU A 92 9.07 4.31 -1.20
N VAL A 93 9.34 5.61 -1.22
CA VAL A 93 10.41 6.24 -0.44
C VAL A 93 9.87 6.77 0.89
N GLU A 94 8.70 7.38 0.87
CA GLU A 94 8.00 7.88 2.07
C GLU A 94 7.27 6.76 2.82
N SER A 95 7.12 6.90 4.15
CA SER A 95 6.44 5.91 4.98
C SER A 95 5.01 5.70 4.48
N PRO A 96 4.62 4.48 4.07
CA PRO A 96 3.28 4.24 3.53
C PRO A 96 2.20 4.48 4.59
N LEU A 97 2.50 4.31 5.87
CA LEU A 97 1.52 4.55 6.93
C LEU A 97 1.20 6.05 7.08
N GLU A 98 2.19 6.93 6.92
CA GLU A 98 1.97 8.37 7.01
C GLU A 98 1.09 8.89 5.87
N THR A 99 1.25 8.34 4.66
CA THR A 99 0.42 8.71 3.52
C THR A 99 -0.99 8.12 3.58
N LEU A 100 -1.15 6.93 4.17
CA LEU A 100 -2.40 6.17 4.14
C LEU A 100 -3.28 6.34 5.39
N LYS A 101 -2.75 6.97 6.46
CA LYS A 101 -3.41 7.05 7.77
C LYS A 101 -4.80 7.67 7.75
N LYS A 102 -5.07 8.58 6.81
CA LYS A 102 -6.36 9.28 6.70
C LYS A 102 -7.45 8.48 5.97
N LEU A 103 -7.17 7.25 5.53
CA LEU A 103 -8.18 6.43 4.83
C LEU A 103 -9.26 5.93 5.82
N PRO A 104 -10.50 6.46 5.75
CA PRO A 104 -11.46 6.34 6.85
C PRO A 104 -12.06 4.94 7.00
N LYS A 105 -12.05 4.14 5.93
CA LYS A 105 -12.66 2.80 5.88
C LYS A 105 -11.65 1.67 5.66
N LEU A 106 -10.34 1.98 5.66
CA LEU A 106 -9.32 0.97 5.41
C LEU A 106 -9.25 -0.01 6.58
N LYS A 107 -9.48 -1.29 6.30
CA LYS A 107 -9.44 -2.39 7.28
C LYS A 107 -8.23 -3.29 7.12
N ILE A 108 -7.74 -3.43 5.89
CA ILE A 108 -6.64 -4.34 5.56
C ILE A 108 -5.61 -3.59 4.73
N LEU A 109 -4.39 -3.47 5.25
CA LEU A 109 -3.24 -2.97 4.52
C LEU A 109 -2.21 -4.09 4.36
N LYS A 110 -1.72 -4.26 3.13
CA LYS A 110 -0.67 -5.23 2.81
C LYS A 110 0.48 -4.52 2.12
N LEU A 111 1.65 -4.56 2.76
CA LEU A 111 2.92 -4.12 2.21
C LEU A 111 3.70 -5.39 1.84
N ARG A 112 3.98 -5.60 0.56
CA ARG A 112 4.55 -6.85 0.03
C ARG A 112 5.73 -6.56 -0.87
N GLU A 113 6.70 -7.47 -0.89
CA GLU A 113 7.77 -7.58 -1.89
C GLU A 113 8.28 -6.24 -2.40
N SER A 114 9.20 -5.63 -1.65
CA SER A 114 9.81 -4.35 -2.02
C SER A 114 8.81 -3.21 -2.30
N SER A 115 7.65 -3.19 -1.61
CA SER A 115 6.71 -2.07 -1.70
C SER A 115 7.23 -0.77 -1.06
N TYR A 116 8.18 -0.88 -0.13
CA TYR A 116 8.77 0.24 0.61
C TYR A 116 10.29 0.07 0.71
N LYS A 117 11.03 1.17 0.51
CA LYS A 117 12.51 1.20 0.50
C LYS A 117 13.14 1.67 1.80
N GLY A 118 12.37 2.30 2.68
CA GLY A 118 12.88 2.87 3.92
C GLY A 118 13.13 1.82 5.00
N ARG A 119 13.82 2.25 6.06
CA ARG A 119 14.21 1.42 7.20
C ARG A 119 13.20 1.42 8.34
N GLN A 120 12.37 2.46 8.41
CA GLN A 120 11.40 2.64 9.47
C GLN A 120 10.01 2.85 8.88
N ILE A 121 9.02 2.13 9.40
CA ILE A 121 7.62 2.43 9.14
C ILE A 121 7.09 3.14 10.37
N ILE A 122 6.68 4.40 10.21
CA ILE A 122 6.17 5.25 11.29
C ILE A 122 4.68 5.46 11.09
N CYS A 123 3.90 5.34 12.17
CA CYS A 123 2.50 5.73 12.23
C CYS A 123 2.27 6.67 13.41
N SER A 124 1.86 7.91 13.12
CA SER A 124 1.52 8.88 14.17
C SER A 124 0.22 8.54 14.90
N GLY A 125 0.13 9.00 16.15
CA GLY A 125 -0.89 8.66 17.13
C GLY A 125 -2.21 9.45 17.08
N GLU A 126 -2.40 10.30 16.06
CA GLU A 126 -3.58 11.19 16.02
C GLU A 126 -4.90 10.40 15.95
N PRO A 127 -6.00 10.90 16.58
CA PRO A 127 -7.25 10.15 16.75
C PRO A 127 -7.89 9.65 15.45
N ASP A 128 -7.66 10.34 14.34
CA ASP A 128 -8.24 10.04 13.03
C ASP A 128 -7.34 9.17 12.14
N ASN A 129 -6.19 8.72 12.67
CA ASN A 129 -5.27 7.87 11.93
C ASN A 129 -5.67 6.40 12.03
N PHE A 130 -5.94 5.79 10.87
CA PHE A 130 -6.32 4.39 10.73
C PHE A 130 -7.47 3.97 11.67
N PRO A 131 -8.61 4.68 11.67
CA PRO A 131 -9.70 4.46 12.64
C PRO A 131 -10.35 3.08 12.52
N GLN A 132 -10.13 2.38 11.40
CA GLN A 132 -10.71 1.06 11.10
C GLN A 132 -9.69 -0.01 10.74
N LEU A 133 -8.37 0.25 10.84
CA LEU A 133 -7.38 -0.73 10.41
C LEU A 133 -7.36 -1.93 11.37
N GLU A 134 -7.69 -3.11 10.84
CA GLU A 134 -7.79 -4.36 11.61
C GLU A 134 -6.64 -5.31 11.30
N THR A 135 -6.08 -5.26 10.09
CA THR A 135 -4.99 -6.13 9.64
C THR A 135 -3.90 -5.34 8.93
N LEU A 136 -2.67 -5.52 9.39
CA LEU A 136 -1.45 -5.06 8.74
C LEU A 136 -0.58 -6.27 8.39
N GLU A 137 -0.30 -6.46 7.09
CA GLU A 137 0.67 -7.44 6.60
C GLU A 137 1.92 -6.69 6.10
N ILE A 138 3.09 -7.10 6.59
CA ILE A 138 4.39 -6.57 6.20
C ILE A 138 5.26 -7.74 5.76
N HIS A 139 5.34 -7.95 4.45
CA HIS A 139 5.97 -9.12 3.86
C HIS A 139 7.10 -8.71 2.92
N ASP A 140 8.25 -9.39 3.02
CA ASP A 140 9.37 -9.29 2.07
C ASP A 140 9.83 -7.84 1.85
N LEU A 141 9.93 -7.08 2.95
CA LEU A 141 10.57 -5.77 2.97
C LEU A 141 11.98 -5.94 3.49
N PRO A 142 12.98 -6.16 2.59
CA PRO A 142 14.29 -6.60 3.01
C PRO A 142 14.94 -5.57 3.92
N ARG A 143 14.81 -4.26 3.65
CA ARG A 143 15.48 -3.15 4.36
C ARG A 143 14.82 -2.67 5.64
N LEU A 144 13.65 -3.21 5.99
CA LEU A 144 12.90 -2.72 7.14
C LEU A 144 13.61 -3.15 8.44
N GLU A 145 13.86 -2.19 9.31
CA GLU A 145 14.54 -2.34 10.61
C GLU A 145 13.58 -2.11 11.79
N GLU A 146 12.64 -1.18 11.65
CA GLU A 146 11.71 -0.82 12.74
C GLU A 146 10.28 -0.53 12.25
N LEU A 147 9.32 -0.95 13.05
CA LEU A 147 7.94 -0.50 13.03
C LEU A 147 7.72 0.38 14.26
N ILE A 148 7.41 1.65 14.05
CA ILE A 148 7.16 2.63 15.09
C ILE A 148 5.67 3.00 15.03
N ALA A 149 5.00 2.90 16.17
CA ALA A 149 3.60 3.30 16.26
C ALA A 149 3.38 4.00 17.60
N GLU A 150 3.12 5.31 17.52
CA GLU A 150 2.87 6.18 18.66
C GLU A 150 1.62 5.75 19.44
N GLU A 151 1.45 6.34 20.63
CA GLU A 151 0.25 6.14 21.44
C GLU A 151 -1.01 6.53 20.64
N GLY A 152 -2.05 5.69 20.67
CA GLY A 152 -3.27 5.92 19.89
C GLY A 152 -3.23 5.48 18.42
N ALA A 153 -2.05 5.18 17.86
CA ALA A 153 -1.95 4.73 16.47
C ALA A 153 -2.72 3.41 16.23
N MET A 154 -3.37 3.27 15.06
CA MET A 154 -4.06 2.03 14.64
C MET A 154 -4.88 1.35 15.76
N PRO A 155 -5.86 2.04 16.37
CA PRO A 155 -6.49 1.62 17.63
C PRO A 155 -7.31 0.32 17.52
N ARG A 156 -7.62 -0.14 16.31
CA ARG A 156 -8.40 -1.38 16.05
C ARG A 156 -7.56 -2.53 15.49
N LEU A 157 -6.23 -2.39 15.47
CA LEU A 157 -5.35 -3.41 14.90
C LEU A 157 -5.43 -4.69 15.74
N ARG A 158 -5.87 -5.78 15.12
CA ARG A 158 -6.03 -7.08 15.78
C ARG A 158 -5.15 -8.17 15.18
N LYS A 159 -4.56 -7.91 14.01
CA LYS A 159 -3.66 -8.83 13.32
C LYS A 159 -2.49 -8.06 12.72
N LEU A 160 -1.30 -8.43 13.15
CA LEU A 160 -0.04 -8.09 12.50
C LEU A 160 0.58 -9.37 11.93
N SER A 161 0.93 -9.37 10.66
CA SER A 161 1.65 -10.49 10.05
C SER A 161 2.93 -9.96 9.44
N ILE A 162 4.05 -10.55 9.85
CA ILE A 162 5.38 -10.17 9.42
C ILE A 162 6.06 -11.43 8.88
N PHE A 163 6.60 -11.33 7.66
CA PHE A 163 7.28 -12.45 6.99
C PHE A 163 8.36 -11.90 6.06
N GLY A 164 9.52 -12.57 5.96
CA GLY A 164 10.58 -12.15 5.03
C GLY A 164 11.26 -10.79 5.34
N CYS A 165 11.04 -10.22 6.52
CA CYS A 165 11.65 -8.97 6.99
C CYS A 165 12.85 -9.24 7.91
N ARG A 166 13.97 -9.68 7.33
CA ARG A 166 15.13 -10.22 8.07
C ARG A 166 15.84 -9.26 9.03
N TRP A 167 15.69 -7.94 8.84
CA TRP A 167 16.34 -6.93 9.70
C TRP A 167 15.38 -6.24 10.65
N LEU A 168 14.09 -6.60 10.64
CA LEU A 168 13.09 -5.99 11.53
C LEU A 168 13.31 -6.47 12.97
N THR A 169 13.82 -5.59 13.81
CA THR A 169 14.09 -5.84 15.23
C THR A 169 13.22 -4.96 16.13
N GLY A 170 12.89 -3.74 15.69
CA GLY A 170 12.04 -2.82 16.45
C GLY A 170 10.56 -3.07 16.16
N ILE A 171 9.84 -3.70 17.10
CA ILE A 171 8.37 -3.81 17.05
C ILE A 171 7.79 -3.29 18.37
N PRO A 172 6.75 -2.44 18.35
CA PRO A 172 6.15 -1.88 19.56
C PRO A 172 5.55 -3.00 20.41
N ASP A 173 5.80 -2.94 21.72
CA ASP A 173 5.39 -3.96 22.70
C ASP A 173 3.91 -4.34 22.59
N ARG A 174 3.03 -3.35 22.38
CA ARG A 174 1.58 -3.57 22.26
C ARG A 174 1.18 -4.45 21.08
N PHE A 175 2.04 -4.60 20.07
CA PHE A 175 1.77 -5.43 18.91
C PHE A 175 2.26 -6.87 19.07
N ARG A 176 3.12 -7.18 20.05
CA ARG A 176 3.72 -8.52 20.19
C ARG A 176 2.67 -9.63 20.30
N ASN A 177 1.54 -9.37 20.96
CA ASN A 177 0.48 -10.35 21.19
C ASN A 177 -0.45 -10.57 19.97
N ILE A 178 -0.36 -9.73 18.94
CA ILE A 178 -1.18 -9.85 17.72
C ILE A 178 -0.35 -10.24 16.49
N ILE A 179 0.95 -10.53 16.67
CA ILE A 179 1.81 -11.05 15.62
C ILE A 179 1.38 -12.49 15.31
N THR A 180 1.17 -12.76 14.03
CA THR A 180 0.87 -14.08 13.49
C THR A 180 1.97 -14.48 12.53
N ALA A 181 2.38 -15.76 12.56
CA ALA A 181 3.25 -16.32 11.53
C ALA A 181 2.58 -16.13 10.16
N GLY A 182 3.32 -15.59 9.19
CA GLY A 182 2.87 -15.37 7.82
C GLY A 182 2.82 -16.66 7.01
#